data_AF-A0A9E3FP66-F1
#
_entry.id   AF-A0A9E3FP66-F1
#
_cell.length_a   1.000
_cell.length_b   1.000
_cell.length_c   1.000
_cell.angle_alpha   90.00
_cell.angle_beta   90.00
_cell.angle_gamma   90.00
#
_symmetry.space_group_name_H-M   'P 1'
#
loop_
_entity.id
_entity.type
_entity.pdbx_description
1 polymer ?
#
loop_
_entity_poly.entity_id
_entity_poly.type
_entity_poly.pdbx_seq_one_letter_code
_entity_poly.pdbx_strand_id
1 'polypeptide(L)' 'MRWQREDNHLVLDWLEADGPEVRTVALESFGSRRLIEGQLSGSVIRRLDKDGVNRRLEFPLSRATPGTSPADPSRAD' A
#
# COMPACT_ATOMS: atom_id res chain seq x y z
N MET A 1 11.73 -9.43 -5.52
CA MET A 1 10.38 -9.17 -4.97
C MET A 1 10.14 -10.13 -3.82
N ARG A 2 9.69 -9.66 -2.66
CA ARG A 2 9.47 -10.48 -1.46
C ARG A 2 8.17 -10.10 -0.78
N TRP A 3 7.32 -11.10 -0.52
CA TRP A 3 6.09 -10.95 0.27
C TRP A 3 6.33 -11.39 1.70
N GLN A 4 5.77 -10.65 2.64
CA GLN A 4 5.83 -10.94 4.06
C GLN A 4 4.51 -10.58 4.73
N ARG A 5 4.21 -11.25 5.84
CA ARG A 5 3.13 -10.87 6.74
C ARG A 5 3.75 -10.31 8.01
N GLU A 6 3.39 -9.08 8.35
CA GLU A 6 3.82 -8.40 9.58
C GLU A 6 2.56 -7.99 10.35
N ASP A 7 2.34 -8.59 11.52
CA ASP A 7 1.12 -8.44 12.31
C ASP A 7 -0.17 -8.66 11.48
N ASN A 8 -0.97 -7.60 11.32
CA ASN A 8 -2.19 -7.57 10.52
C ASN A 8 -2.01 -6.90 9.15
N HIS A 9 -0.76 -6.78 8.67
CA HIS A 9 -0.42 -6.21 7.38
C HIS A 9 0.21 -7.26 6.45
N LEU A 10 -0.13 -7.16 5.17
CA LEU A 10 0.64 -7.76 4.10
C LEU A 10 1.65 -6.74 3.60
N VAL A 11 2.91 -7.14 3.57
CA VAL A 11 4.04 -6.31 3.18
C VAL A 11 4.64 -6.88 1.90
N LEU A 12 4.92 -5.99 0.96
CA LEU A 12 5.64 -6.30 -0.27
C LEU A 12 6.84 -5.38 -0.42
N ASP A 13 8.03 -5.98 -0.37
CA ASP A 13 9.28 -5.33 -0.71
C ASP A 13 9.64 -5.62 -2.19
N TRP A 14 9.78 -4.56 -2.97
CA TRP A 14 10.11 -4.59 -4.38
C TRP A 14 11.26 -3.65 -4.69
N LEU A 15 12.38 -4.24 -5.11
CA LEU A 15 13.51 -3.52 -5.69
C LEU A 15 13.35 -3.48 -7.22
N GLU A 16 13.45 -2.28 -7.77
CA GLU A 16 13.63 -2.03 -9.20
C GLU A 16 15.09 -1.59 -9.40
N ALA A 17 15.90 -2.49 -9.98
CA ALA A 17 17.33 -2.33 -10.22
C ALA A 17 17.64 -2.52 -11.72
N ASP A 18 18.89 -2.25 -12.13
CA ASP A 18 19.39 -2.41 -13.50
C ASP A 18 18.71 -1.52 -14.57
N GLY A 19 17.93 -0.53 -14.13
CA GLY A 19 17.36 0.51 -14.97
C GLY A 19 18.31 1.70 -15.17
N PRO A 20 18.03 2.59 -16.14
CA PRO A 20 18.74 3.85 -16.26
C PRO A 20 18.55 4.69 -15.00
N GLU A 21 19.49 5.61 -14.74
CA GLU A 21 19.41 6.54 -13.60
C GLU A 21 18.03 7.21 -13.54
N VAL A 22 17.30 6.98 -12.44
CA VAL A 22 15.93 7.44 -12.27
C VAL A 22 15.95 8.92 -11.92
N ARG A 23 15.55 9.78 -12.87
CA ARG A 23 15.32 11.20 -12.61
C ARG A 23 14.17 11.35 -11.60
N THR A 24 14.38 12.16 -10.56
CA THR A 24 13.50 12.37 -9.40
C THR A 24 12.02 12.63 -9.76
N VAL A 25 11.74 13.20 -10.93
CA VAL A 25 10.38 13.54 -11.40
C VAL A 25 9.52 12.30 -11.75
N ALA A 26 10.14 11.16 -12.06
CA ALA A 26 9.42 9.91 -12.37
C ALA A 26 8.90 9.17 -11.12
N LEU A 27 9.32 9.60 -9.91
CA LEU A 27 8.93 8.96 -8.65
C LEU A 27 7.47 9.22 -8.26
N GLU A 28 6.82 10.24 -8.81
CA GLU A 28 5.39 10.51 -8.61
C GLU A 28 4.52 9.72 -9.60
N SER A 29 4.70 8.40 -9.65
CA SER A 29 3.83 7.54 -10.47
C SER A 29 2.45 7.45 -9.82
N PHE A 30 1.54 8.34 -10.24
CA PHE A 30 0.18 8.54 -9.73
C PHE A 30 -0.67 7.26 -9.69
N GLY A 31 -0.45 6.33 -10.64
CA GLY A 31 -1.27 5.12 -10.80
C GLY A 31 -1.22 4.15 -9.63
N SER A 32 -0.02 3.83 -9.13
CA SER A 32 0.17 2.92 -7.99
C SER A 32 -0.38 3.49 -6.68
N ARG A 33 -0.35 4.81 -6.51
CA ARG A 33 -0.85 5.47 -5.29
C ARG A 33 -2.36 5.30 -5.16
N ARG A 34 -3.10 5.56 -6.24
CA ARG A 34 -4.57 5.44 -6.26
C ARG A 34 -5.06 4.04 -5.94
N LEU A 35 -4.38 3.01 -6.45
CA LEU A 35 -4.76 1.62 -6.18
C LEU A 35 -4.47 1.24 -4.72
N ILE A 36 -3.28 1.56 -4.22
CA ILE A 36 -2.84 1.09 -2.90
C ILE A 36 -3.50 1.90 -1.78
N GLU A 37 -3.46 3.22 -1.84
CA GLU A 37 -4.10 4.07 -0.82
C GLU A 37 -5.63 4.05 -0.96
N GLY A 38 -6.15 4.11 -2.20
CA GLY A 38 -7.59 4.23 -2.45
C GLY A 38 -8.37 2.91 -2.41
N GLN A 39 -7.80 1.79 -2.88
CA GLN A 39 -8.52 0.51 -2.96
C GLN A 39 -8.06 -0.51 -1.94
N LEU A 40 -6.81 -0.46 -1.48
CA LEU A 40 -6.29 -1.43 -0.52
C LEU A 40 -6.19 -0.84 0.89
N SER A 41 -6.50 0.45 1.05
CA SER A 41 -6.33 1.18 2.32
C SER A 41 -4.91 1.01 2.87
N GLY A 42 -3.93 0.93 1.96
CA GLY A 42 -2.53 0.70 2.25
C GLY A 42 -1.68 1.94 2.09
N SER A 43 -0.37 1.78 2.29
CA SER A 43 0.65 2.81 2.14
C SER A 43 1.72 2.38 1.13
N VAL A 44 2.39 3.38 0.55
CA VAL A 44 3.51 3.19 -0.37
C VAL A 44 4.70 3.99 0.13
N ILE A 45 5.77 3.31 0.52
CA ILE A 45 7.04 3.93 0.86
C ILE A 45 7.99 3.72 -0.31
N ARG A 46 8.65 4.79 -0.75
CA ARG A 46 9.66 4.76 -1.81
C ARG A 46 10.96 5.33 -1.28
N ARG A 47 12.06 4.64 -1.56
CA ARG A 47 13.42 5.12 -1.32
C ARG A 47 14.17 5.03 -2.63
N LEU A 48 14.65 6.18 -3.11
CA LEU A 48 15.56 6.25 -4.22
C LEU A 48 16.97 6.08 -3.65
N ASP A 49 17.65 5.03 -4.06
CA ASP A 49 19.04 4.80 -3.75
C ASP A 49 19.87 4.92 -5.03
N LYS A 50 21.18 5.11 -4.91
CA LYS A 50 22.11 5.20 -6.05
C LYS A 50 22.08 3.96 -6.97
N ASP A 51 21.63 2.82 -6.44
CA ASP A 51 21.62 1.52 -7.11
C ASP A 51 20.20 1.13 -7.60
N GLY A 52 19.19 2.00 -7.45
CA GLY A 52 17.84 1.74 -7.92
C GLY A 52 16.73 2.33 -7.04
N VAL A 53 15.50 1.85 -7.24
CA VAL A 53 14.33 2.29 -6.46
C VAL A 53 13.85 1.14 -5.59
N ASN A 54 13.92 1.34 -4.27
CA ASN A 54 13.29 0.46 -3.29
C ASN A 54 11.85 0.92 -3.04
N ARG A 55 10.90 0.01 -3.21
CA ARG A 55 9.49 0.22 -2.86
C ARG A 55 9.08 -0.76 -1.78
N ARG A 56 8.41 -0.24 -0.75
CA ARG A 56 7.73 -1.03 0.26
C ARG A 56 6.25 -0.67 0.21
N LEU A 57 5.43 -1.70 0.08
CA LEU A 57 3.98 -1.60 0.01
C LEU A 57 3.41 -2.28 1.23
N GLU A 58 2.51 -1.62 1.93
CA GLU A 58 1.90 -2.16 3.15
C GLU A 58 0.39 -2.01 3.02
N PHE A 59 -0.37 -3.07 3.29
CA PHE A 59 -1.83 -2.96 3.34
C PHE A 59 -2.42 -3.93 4.37
N PRO A 60 -3.51 -3.54 5.05
CA PRO A 60 -4.12 -4.37 6.09
C PRO A 60 -4.71 -5.65 5.48
N LEU A 61 -4.53 -6.78 6.17
CA LEU A 61 -5.11 -8.07 5.78
C LEU A 61 -6.63 -8.12 6.00
N SER A 62 -7.11 -7.37 6.99
CA SER A 62 -8.53 -7.20 7.26
C SER A 62 -8.93 -5.76 6.95
N ARG A 63 -9.73 -5.59 5.91
CA ARG A 63 -10.28 -4.28 5.58
C ARG A 63 -11.43 -4.01 6.54
N ALA A 64 -11.32 -2.99 7.38
CA ALA A 64 -12.49 -2.48 8.07
C ALA A 64 -13.41 -1.87 7.01
N THR A 65 -14.53 -2.53 6.71
CA THR A 65 -15.56 -1.98 5.84
C THR A 65 -16.10 -0.73 6.54
N PRO A 66 -15.97 0.48 5.95
CA PRO A 66 -16.65 1.63 6.50
C PRO A 66 -18.15 1.42 6.27
N GLY A 67 -18.88 1.00 7.30
CA GLY A 67 -20.35 0.88 7.21
C GLY A 67 -21.02 -0.27 7.96
N THR A 68 -20.30 -1.17 8.62
CA THR A 68 -20.95 -2.15 9.52
C THR A 68 -20.81 -1.68 10.97
N SER A 69 -21.55 -0.62 11.32
CA SER A 69 -22.01 -0.50 12.69
C SER A 69 -23.02 -1.63 12.90
N PRO A 70 -22.93 -2.45 13.97
CA PRO A 70 -24.00 -3.40 14.27
C PRO A 70 -25.28 -2.58 14.40
N ALA A 71 -26.28 -2.92 13.58
CA ALA A 71 -27.59 -2.31 13.70
C ALA A 71 -28.07 -2.54 15.13
N ASP A 72 -28.32 -1.44 15.85
CA ASP A 72 -28.90 -1.47 17.18
C ASP A 72 -30.33 -2.05 17.06
N PRO A 73 -30.63 -3.23 17.64
CA PRO A 73 -31.95 -3.83 17.55
C PRO A 73 -33.01 -3.12 18.41
N SER A 74 -32.69 -2.00 19.08
CA SER A 74 -33.58 -1.28 19.99
C SER A 74 -34.68 -0.43 19.32
N ARG A 75 -34.99 -0.60 18.02
CA ARG A 75 -35.99 0.25 17.34
C ARG A 75 -36.98 -0.55 16.50
N ALA A 76 -37.71 -1.43 17.17
CA ALA A 76 -38.99 -1.93 16.69
C ALA A 76 -40.02 -1.68 17.80
N ASP A 77 -40.73 -0.55 17.69
CA ASP A 77 -42.01 -0.27 18.36
C ASP A 77 -43.09 -0.13 17.27
#